data_AF-A0A7W1LD82-F1
#
_entry.id   AF-A0A7W1LD82-F1
#
_cell.length_a   1.000
_cell.length_b   1.000
_cell.length_c   1.000
_cell.angle_alpha   90.00
_cell.angle_beta   90.00
_cell.angle_gamma   90.00
#
_symmetry.space_group_name_H-M   'P 1'
#
loop_
_entity.id
_entity.type
_entity.pdbx_description
1 polymer ?
#
loop_
_entity_poly.entity_id
_entity_poly.type
_entity_poly.pdbx_seq_one_letter_code
_entity_poly.pdbx_strand_id
1 'polypeptide(L)'
;GRTLAIVQVYELINRLVLDGEQAMKEAATAITQQNAAKIEPDKNTRSVFPSGTIADLTETDQTDKKTAGPKNVAAESALRQFLEFNPMFAHDKFLSAFENYDNAQQTQKDFLNHHQIEIEQWLRSGNHRLVKDIDFEKPVGIVVERDTSDFFSATTARIVLVRDGSVQGWHFLKSFLVA
;
A
#
# COMPACT_ATOMS: atom_id res chain seq x y z
N GLY A 1 -26.09 -19.96 -25.86
CA GLY A 1 -24.62 -19.79 -25.86
C GLY A 1 -24.11 -18.90 -24.74
N ARG A 2 -24.54 -17.63 -24.66
CA ARG A 2 -23.98 -16.64 -23.71
C ARG A 2 -24.39 -16.82 -22.24
N THR A 3 -25.58 -17.36 -21.97
CA THR A 3 -26.09 -17.53 -20.58
C THR A 3 -25.40 -18.67 -19.83
N LEU A 4 -25.00 -19.74 -20.52
CA LEU A 4 -24.29 -20.88 -19.91
C LEU A 4 -22.88 -20.51 -19.44
N ALA A 5 -22.18 -19.66 -20.20
CA ALA A 5 -20.82 -19.22 -19.85
C ALA A 5 -20.80 -18.36 -18.57
N ILE A 6 -21.83 -17.54 -18.35
CA ILE A 6 -21.94 -16.70 -17.15
C ILE A 6 -22.16 -17.56 -15.91
N VAL A 7 -23.02 -18.58 -15.98
CA VAL A 7 -23.27 -19.49 -14.86
C VAL A 7 -22.00 -20.26 -14.47
N GLN A 8 -21.23 -20.73 -15.46
CA GLN A 8 -19.96 -21.42 -15.21
C GLN A 8 -18.90 -20.51 -14.56
N VAL A 9 -18.87 -19.23 -14.90
CA VAL A 9 -17.96 -18.26 -14.27
C VAL A 9 -18.36 -18.01 -12.81
N TYR A 10 -19.66 -17.88 -12.52
CA TYR A 10 -20.13 -17.72 -11.13
C TYR A 10 -19.83 -18.94 -10.25
N GLU A 11 -20.00 -20.15 -10.78
CA GLU A 11 -19.66 -21.38 -10.05
C GLU A 11 -18.16 -21.50 -9.76
N LEU A 12 -17.31 -21.06 -10.70
CA LEU A 12 -15.86 -21.05 -10.51
C LEU A 12 -15.44 -20.05 -9.42
N ILE A 13 -16.02 -18.84 -9.43
CA ILE A 13 -15.75 -17.81 -8.41
C ILE A 13 -16.15 -18.31 -7.03
N ASN A 14 -17.33 -18.93 -6.89
CA ASN A 14 -17.78 -19.45 -5.60
C ASN A 14 -16.87 -20.55 -5.06
N ARG A 15 -16.34 -21.43 -5.92
CA ARG A 15 -15.37 -22.46 -5.51
C ARG A 15 -14.05 -21.85 -5.04
N LEU A 16 -13.53 -20.86 -5.77
CA LEU A 16 -12.27 -20.19 -5.40
C LEU A 16 -12.39 -19.45 -4.06
N VAL A 17 -13.55 -18.86 -3.76
CA VAL A 17 -13.81 -18.22 -2.45
C VAL A 17 -13.81 -19.26 -1.33
N LEU A 18 -14.51 -20.39 -1.52
CA LEU A 18 -14.57 -21.46 -0.52
C LEU A 18 -13.20 -22.10 -0.27
N ASP A 19 -12.43 -22.36 -1.33
CA ASP A 19 -11.08 -22.94 -1.23
C ASP A 19 -10.12 -21.96 -0.54
N GLY A 20 -10.24 -20.66 -0.82
CA GLY A 20 -9.46 -19.61 -0.16
C GLY A 20 -9.77 -19.48 1.33
N GLU A 21 -11.04 -19.56 1.73
CA GLU A 21 -11.44 -19.54 3.14
C GLU A 21 -10.93 -20.77 3.89
N GLN A 22 -10.90 -21.94 3.24
CA GLN A 22 -10.37 -23.16 3.83
C GLN A 22 -8.85 -23.09 4.00
N ALA A 23 -8.12 -22.60 2.99
CA ALA A 23 -6.67 -22.39 3.07
C ALA A 23 -6.29 -21.40 4.18
N MET A 24 -7.08 -20.33 4.39
CA MET A 24 -6.86 -19.39 5.49
C MET A 24 -7.12 -20.02 6.86
N LYS A 25 -8.14 -20.87 7.00
CA LYS A 25 -8.38 -21.63 8.24
C LYS A 25 -7.24 -22.59 8.56
N GLU A 26 -6.73 -23.30 7.55
CA GLU A 26 -5.60 -24.22 7.70
C GLU A 26 -4.31 -23.48 8.09
N ALA A 27 -4.04 -22.32 7.48
CA ALA A 27 -2.91 -21.46 7.83
C ALA A 27 -3.03 -20.88 9.26
N ALA A 28 -4.23 -20.47 9.68
CA ALA A 28 -4.47 -19.97 11.03
C ALA A 28 -4.24 -21.08 12.10
N THR A 29 -4.62 -22.32 11.80
CA THR A 29 -4.34 -23.47 12.69
C THR A 29 -2.84 -23.81 12.74
N ALA A 30 -2.11 -23.69 11.64
CA ALA A 30 -0.67 -23.94 11.60
C ALA A 30 0.13 -22.92 12.43
N ILE A 31 -0.27 -21.64 12.40
CA ILE A 31 0.35 -20.57 13.21
C ILE A 31 0.10 -20.79 14.71
N THR A 32 -1.09 -21.28 15.07
CA THR A 32 -1.44 -21.56 16.48
C THR A 32 -0.61 -22.73 17.05
N GLN A 33 -0.30 -23.75 16.24
CA GLN A 33 0.53 -24.87 16.67
C GLN A 33 2.03 -24.53 16.78
N GLN A 34 2.54 -23.61 15.94
CA GLN A 34 3.93 -23.16 16.04
C GLN A 34 4.21 -22.31 17.29
N ASN A 35 3.24 -21.51 17.75
CA ASN A 35 3.42 -20.65 18.93
C ASN A 35 3.32 -21.40 20.27
N ALA A 36 2.72 -22.59 20.29
CA ALA A 36 2.61 -23.42 21.51
C ALA A 36 3.91 -24.18 21.85
N ALA A 37 4.88 -24.28 20.93
CA ALA A 37 6.11 -25.08 21.10
C ALA A 37 7.38 -24.27 21.42
N LYS A 38 7.28 -22.95 21.66
CA LYS A 38 8.44 -22.06 21.89
C LYS A 38 8.28 -21.12 23.10
N ILE A 39 7.88 -21.66 24.24
CA ILE A 39 7.97 -20.93 25.52
C ILE A 39 8.74 -21.81 26.53
N GLU A 40 10.06 -21.74 26.48
CA GLU A 40 10.89 -21.97 27.67
C GLU A 40 11.17 -20.60 28.31
N PRO A 41 11.04 -20.44 29.64
CA PRO A 41 11.21 -19.16 30.30
C PRO A 41 12.66 -18.99 30.71
N ASP A 42 13.44 -18.20 29.96
CA ASP A 42 14.76 -17.81 30.44
C ASP A 42 14.71 -16.48 31.20
N LYS A 43 15.26 -16.52 32.40
CA LYS A 43 15.26 -15.47 33.40
C LYS A 43 16.42 -14.50 33.14
N ASN A 44 16.26 -13.26 33.64
CA ASN A 44 17.33 -12.28 33.91
C ASN A 44 17.96 -11.59 32.69
N THR A 45 17.77 -10.28 32.49
CA THR A 45 18.58 -9.21 33.14
C THR A 45 18.24 -7.79 32.66
N ARG A 46 18.10 -6.90 33.64
CA ARG A 46 18.54 -5.48 33.70
C ARG A 46 18.18 -4.49 32.57
N SER A 47 17.25 -3.61 32.94
CA SER A 47 17.25 -2.17 32.61
C SER A 47 18.65 -1.54 32.73
N VAL A 48 19.17 -0.98 31.64
CA VAL A 48 20.25 0.02 31.65
C VAL A 48 20.02 0.97 30.47
N PHE A 49 19.52 2.18 30.75
CA PHE A 49 19.77 3.33 29.87
C PHE A 49 21.25 3.70 29.97
N PRO A 50 21.88 4.11 28.86
CA PRO A 50 22.90 5.14 28.93
C PRO A 50 22.62 6.29 27.95
N SER A 51 22.60 7.49 28.52
CA SER A 51 22.90 8.77 27.87
C SER A 51 24.27 8.71 27.18
N GLY A 52 24.39 9.32 25.99
CA GLY A 52 25.69 9.45 25.31
C GLY A 52 25.64 10.07 23.92
N THR A 53 25.88 11.39 23.89
CA THR A 53 26.72 12.12 22.90
C THR A 53 26.28 12.19 21.43
N ILE A 54 25.87 13.39 21.02
CA ILE A 54 25.80 13.84 19.62
C ILE A 54 27.23 13.94 19.08
N ALA A 55 27.56 13.10 18.10
CA ALA A 55 28.75 13.25 17.29
C ALA A 55 28.35 13.73 15.90
N ASP A 56 28.87 14.90 15.59
CA ASP A 56 28.96 15.59 14.32
C ASP A 56 29.42 14.64 13.20
N LEU A 57 28.66 14.56 12.11
CA LEU A 57 29.11 14.00 10.84
C LEU A 57 28.76 14.97 9.73
N THR A 58 29.83 15.59 9.25
CA THR A 58 29.97 16.51 8.15
C THR A 58 29.48 15.91 6.83
N GLU A 59 29.04 16.82 5.96
CA GLU A 59 28.64 16.65 4.57
C GLU A 59 29.47 15.60 3.81
N THR A 60 28.79 14.70 3.10
CA THR A 60 29.33 14.16 1.85
C THR A 60 28.19 13.87 0.88
N ASP A 61 28.23 14.63 -0.20
CA ASP A 61 27.72 14.41 -1.55
C ASP A 61 26.47 13.57 -1.81
N GLN A 62 25.58 14.25 -2.52
CA GLN A 62 24.47 13.75 -3.33
C GLN A 62 24.90 12.57 -4.21
N THR A 63 24.39 11.38 -3.91
CA THR A 63 23.81 10.47 -4.90
C THR A 63 22.97 9.47 -4.11
N ASP A 64 21.71 9.83 -3.83
CA ASP A 64 20.71 8.94 -3.24
C ASP A 64 20.32 7.82 -4.22
N LYS A 65 21.27 6.93 -4.55
CA LYS A 65 20.95 5.57 -4.98
C LYS A 65 20.65 4.76 -3.72
N LYS A 66 19.47 4.98 -3.15
CA LYS A 66 19.02 4.32 -1.92
C LYS A 66 18.94 2.81 -2.16
N THR A 67 19.85 2.08 -1.52
CA THR A 67 19.82 0.63 -1.33
C THR A 67 18.50 0.26 -0.64
N ALA A 68 17.55 -0.23 -1.42
CA ALA A 68 16.26 -0.64 -0.91
C ALA A 68 16.36 -1.99 -0.19
N GLY A 69 15.68 -2.13 0.95
CA GLY A 69 15.58 -3.40 1.66
C GLY A 69 14.90 -4.49 0.81
N PRO A 70 15.01 -5.78 1.18
CA PRO A 70 14.59 -6.92 0.36
C PRO A 70 13.09 -6.90 -0.04
N LYS A 71 12.23 -6.22 0.73
CA LYS A 71 10.79 -6.08 0.40
C LYS A 71 10.52 -5.14 -0.77
N ASN A 72 11.31 -4.09 -0.91
CA ASN A 72 11.13 -3.09 -1.97
C ASN A 72 11.58 -3.64 -3.33
N VAL A 73 12.63 -4.48 -3.34
CA VAL A 73 13.13 -5.14 -4.57
C VAL A 73 12.08 -6.12 -5.14
N ALA A 74 11.39 -6.87 -4.27
CA ALA A 74 10.33 -7.77 -4.70
C ALA A 74 9.12 -6.99 -5.28
N ALA A 75 8.70 -5.92 -4.60
CA ALA A 75 7.60 -5.06 -5.06
C ALA A 75 7.94 -4.35 -6.38
N GLU A 76 9.17 -3.87 -6.54
CA GLU A 76 9.68 -3.27 -7.78
C GLU A 76 9.55 -4.24 -8.95
N SER A 77 10.08 -5.46 -8.80
CA SER A 77 10.06 -6.46 -9.87
C SER A 77 8.64 -6.81 -10.31
N ALA A 78 7.71 -6.91 -9.36
CA ALA A 78 6.31 -7.18 -9.65
C ALA A 78 5.66 -6.00 -10.39
N LEU A 79 5.83 -4.77 -9.89
CA LEU A 79 5.27 -3.58 -10.53
C LEU A 79 5.80 -3.39 -11.96
N ARG A 80 7.08 -3.67 -12.18
CA ARG A 80 7.70 -3.63 -13.51
C ARG A 80 7.09 -4.65 -14.45
N GLN A 81 6.94 -5.90 -14.02
CA GLN A 81 6.25 -6.93 -14.82
C GLN A 81 4.81 -6.51 -15.15
N PHE A 82 4.10 -5.90 -14.20
CA PHE A 82 2.76 -5.37 -14.47
C PHE A 82 2.79 -4.23 -15.50
N LEU A 83 3.75 -3.32 -15.42
CA LEU A 83 3.88 -2.22 -16.36
C LEU A 83 4.18 -2.73 -17.78
N GLU A 84 5.09 -3.69 -17.91
CA GLU A 84 5.55 -4.20 -19.20
C GLU A 84 4.55 -5.14 -19.87
N PHE A 85 3.91 -6.05 -19.12
CA PHE A 85 3.17 -7.16 -19.70
C PHE A 85 1.65 -7.08 -19.55
N ASN A 86 1.12 -6.19 -18.71
CA ASN A 86 -0.33 -6.06 -18.56
C ASN A 86 -0.89 -5.04 -19.56
N PRO A 87 -1.78 -5.45 -20.49
CA PRO A 87 -2.32 -4.56 -21.53
C PRO A 87 -3.14 -3.41 -20.94
N MET A 88 -3.64 -3.53 -19.71
CA MET A 88 -4.36 -2.45 -19.02
C MET A 88 -3.47 -1.22 -18.76
N PHE A 89 -2.16 -1.42 -18.64
CA PHE A 89 -1.18 -0.36 -18.34
C PHE A 89 -0.32 0.00 -19.54
N ALA A 90 -0.64 -0.48 -20.75
CA ALA A 90 0.19 -0.30 -21.95
C ALA A 90 0.51 1.16 -22.29
N HIS A 91 -0.34 2.11 -21.87
CA HIS A 91 -0.15 3.55 -22.07
C HIS A 91 0.35 4.28 -20.83
N ASP A 92 0.44 3.60 -19.69
CA ASP A 92 0.90 4.20 -18.45
C ASP A 92 2.43 4.22 -18.42
N LYS A 93 2.97 5.37 -18.00
CA LYS A 93 4.41 5.61 -17.87
C LYS A 93 4.94 5.19 -16.50
N PHE A 94 4.09 5.23 -15.49
CA PHE A 94 4.46 4.99 -14.10
C PHE A 94 3.47 4.02 -13.47
N LEU A 95 3.97 3.17 -12.59
CA LEU A 95 3.16 2.40 -11.65
C LEU A 95 3.71 2.59 -10.25
N SER A 96 2.83 2.54 -9.26
CA SER A 96 3.20 2.76 -7.87
C SER A 96 2.52 1.77 -6.96
N ALA A 97 3.18 1.44 -5.86
CA ALA A 97 2.53 0.76 -4.74
C ALA A 97 3.03 1.32 -3.41
N PHE A 98 2.11 1.35 -2.45
CA PHE A 98 2.48 1.48 -1.05
C PHE A 98 3.37 0.30 -0.64
N GLU A 99 4.30 0.56 0.27
CA GLU A 99 5.21 -0.47 0.77
C GLU A 99 4.46 -1.63 1.46
N ASN A 100 3.34 -1.30 2.11
CA ASN A 100 2.47 -2.27 2.77
C ASN A 100 1.03 -1.71 2.89
N TYR A 101 0.11 -2.58 3.30
CA TYR A 101 -1.30 -2.24 3.48
C TYR A 101 -1.53 -1.20 4.58
N ASP A 102 -0.78 -1.28 5.67
CA ASP A 102 -0.92 -0.37 6.81
C ASP A 102 -0.57 1.07 6.41
N ASN A 103 0.49 1.26 5.60
CA ASN A 103 0.87 2.55 5.03
C ASN A 103 -0.25 3.11 4.15
N ALA A 104 -0.90 2.28 3.33
CA ALA A 104 -2.01 2.70 2.49
C ALA A 104 -3.22 3.16 3.33
N GLN A 105 -3.59 2.40 4.37
CA GLN A 105 -4.66 2.76 5.28
C GLN A 105 -4.35 4.02 6.07
N GLN A 106 -3.13 4.12 6.61
CA GLN A 106 -2.68 5.28 7.37
C GLN A 106 -2.67 6.53 6.49
N THR A 107 -2.20 6.42 5.24
CA THR A 107 -2.25 7.50 4.25
C THR A 107 -3.68 7.99 4.01
N GLN A 108 -4.63 7.08 3.84
CA GLN A 108 -6.05 7.43 3.68
C GLN A 108 -6.61 8.12 4.93
N LYS A 109 -6.27 7.63 6.12
CA LYS A 109 -6.71 8.23 7.39
C LYS A 109 -6.14 9.64 7.57
N ASP A 110 -4.84 9.82 7.31
CA ASP A 110 -4.17 11.11 7.42
C ASP A 110 -4.73 12.10 6.41
N PHE A 111 -5.06 11.63 5.19
CA PHE A 111 -5.75 12.46 4.21
C PHE A 111 -7.08 13.01 4.73
N LEU A 112 -7.92 12.17 5.33
CA LEU A 112 -9.21 12.61 5.88
C LEU A 112 -9.04 13.62 7.00
N ASN A 113 -8.07 13.39 7.89
CA ASN A 113 -7.81 14.29 9.01
C ASN A 113 -7.33 15.67 8.53
N HIS A 114 -6.45 15.73 7.54
CA HIS A 114 -5.90 17.00 7.05
C HIS A 114 -6.87 17.76 6.13
N HIS A 115 -7.66 17.05 5.33
CA HIS A 115 -8.51 17.66 4.30
C HIS A 115 -10.00 17.65 4.61
N GLN A 116 -10.41 17.43 5.86
CA GLN A 116 -11.83 17.36 6.24
C GLN A 116 -12.63 18.57 5.73
N ILE A 117 -12.12 19.79 5.95
CA ILE A 117 -12.79 21.03 5.53
C ILE A 117 -12.93 21.09 4.00
N GLU A 118 -11.89 20.68 3.27
CA GLU A 118 -11.91 20.65 1.81
C GLU A 118 -12.88 19.61 1.27
N ILE A 119 -12.98 18.44 1.92
CA ILE A 119 -13.93 17.39 1.56
C ILE A 119 -15.36 17.91 1.74
N GLU A 120 -15.66 18.58 2.85
CA GLU A 120 -16.98 19.17 3.09
C GLU A 120 -17.33 20.25 2.07
N GLN A 121 -16.38 21.13 1.73
CA GLN A 121 -16.57 22.14 0.67
C GLN A 121 -16.78 21.49 -0.69
N TRP A 122 -15.97 20.48 -1.02
CA TRP A 122 -16.12 19.70 -2.24
C TRP A 122 -17.48 19.03 -2.32
N LEU A 123 -17.99 18.42 -1.24
CA LEU A 123 -19.33 17.82 -1.20
C LEU A 123 -20.45 18.84 -1.42
N ARG A 124 -20.28 20.09 -0.99
CA ARG A 124 -21.25 21.16 -1.29
C ARG A 124 -21.18 21.66 -2.73
N SER A 125 -20.02 21.57 -3.39
CA SER A 125 -19.78 22.13 -4.73
C SER A 125 -20.50 21.46 -5.90
N GLY A 126 -21.18 20.33 -5.70
CA GLY A 126 -21.75 19.49 -6.77
C GLY A 126 -20.75 18.62 -7.55
N ASN A 127 -19.43 18.82 -7.42
CA ASN A 127 -18.43 18.10 -8.20
C ASN A 127 -18.38 16.59 -7.92
N HIS A 128 -18.36 15.77 -8.96
CA HIS A 128 -18.45 14.31 -8.84
C HIS A 128 -17.21 13.65 -8.20
N ARG A 129 -16.01 14.21 -8.42
CA ARG A 129 -14.73 13.64 -7.99
C ARG A 129 -13.86 14.70 -7.32
N LEU A 130 -13.19 14.32 -6.24
CA LEU A 130 -12.09 15.07 -5.62
C LEU A 130 -10.79 14.34 -5.91
N VAL A 131 -9.80 15.06 -6.43
CA VAL A 131 -8.44 14.55 -6.60
C VAL A 131 -7.53 15.50 -5.85
N LYS A 132 -6.79 14.96 -4.88
CA LYS A 132 -5.95 15.77 -4.03
C LYS A 132 -4.71 14.99 -3.60
N ASP A 133 -3.62 15.70 -3.49
CA ASP A 133 -2.33 15.15 -3.11
C ASP A 133 -2.07 15.47 -1.64
N ILE A 134 -1.41 14.53 -0.96
CA ILE A 134 -0.93 14.68 0.41
C ILE A 134 0.55 14.30 0.46
N ASP A 135 1.33 15.16 1.11
CA ASP A 135 2.76 15.01 1.27
C ASP A 135 3.08 14.41 2.65
N PHE A 136 4.07 13.52 2.68
CA PHE A 136 4.57 12.88 3.89
C PHE A 136 6.06 13.19 4.08
N GLU A 137 6.48 13.29 5.34
CA GLU A 137 7.91 13.50 5.67
C GLU A 137 8.77 12.27 5.36
N LYS A 138 8.16 11.08 5.33
CA LYS A 138 8.85 9.80 5.08
C LYS A 138 8.25 9.11 3.85
N PRO A 139 9.06 8.37 3.09
CA PRO A 139 8.53 7.57 1.99
C PRO A 139 7.50 6.55 2.47
N VAL A 140 6.40 6.44 1.74
CA VAL A 140 5.27 5.55 2.05
C VAL A 140 5.18 4.37 1.07
N GLY A 141 5.97 4.41 -0.01
CA GLY A 141 6.15 3.30 -0.94
C GLY A 141 7.03 3.67 -2.12
N ILE A 142 6.81 2.99 -3.25
CA ILE A 142 7.67 3.07 -4.43
C ILE A 142 6.88 3.39 -5.70
N VAL A 143 7.57 4.04 -6.64
CA VAL A 143 7.11 4.31 -8.00
C VAL A 143 8.15 3.74 -8.96
N VAL A 144 7.69 3.01 -9.98
CA VAL A 144 8.51 2.51 -11.08
C VAL A 144 8.13 3.23 -12.36
N GLU A 145 9.11 3.48 -13.21
CA GLU A 145 8.92 4.08 -14.53
C GLU A 145 9.16 3.04 -15.63
N ARG A 146 8.42 3.19 -16.72
CA ARG A 146 8.57 2.36 -17.92
C ARG A 146 9.92 2.64 -18.58
N ASP A 147 10.54 1.61 -19.14
CA ASP A 147 11.78 1.68 -19.93
C ASP A 147 13.04 2.15 -19.17
N THR A 148 12.95 2.45 -17.87
CA THR A 148 14.11 2.71 -16.98
C THR A 148 14.20 1.58 -15.98
N SER A 149 15.40 1.18 -15.53
CA SER A 149 15.56 0.22 -14.42
C SER A 149 15.38 0.86 -13.05
N ASP A 150 15.07 2.15 -13.00
CA ASP A 150 15.06 2.93 -11.78
C ASP A 150 13.71 2.81 -11.07
N PHE A 151 13.75 2.97 -9.75
CA PHE A 151 12.57 3.12 -8.91
C PHE A 151 12.81 4.25 -7.92
N PHE A 152 11.72 4.91 -7.54
CA PHE A 152 11.75 6.07 -6.67
C PHE A 152 10.96 5.77 -5.41
N SER A 153 11.52 6.12 -4.25
CA SER A 153 10.75 6.16 -3.02
C SER A 153 9.85 7.40 -3.04
N ALA A 154 8.53 7.21 -2.96
CA ALA A 154 7.58 8.32 -3.04
C ALA A 154 7.10 8.75 -1.65
N THR A 155 7.12 10.06 -1.44
CA THR A 155 6.65 10.76 -0.24
C THR A 155 5.27 11.39 -0.45
N THR A 156 4.77 11.42 -1.67
CA THR A 156 3.49 12.06 -2.00
C THR A 156 2.51 11.02 -2.49
N ALA A 157 1.29 11.07 -1.96
CA ALA A 157 0.19 10.21 -2.38
C ALA A 157 -0.96 11.04 -2.97
N ARG A 158 -1.51 10.58 -4.09
CA ARG A 158 -2.72 11.11 -4.68
C ARG A 158 -3.92 10.29 -4.24
N ILE A 159 -4.89 10.98 -3.68
CA ILE A 159 -6.16 10.41 -3.23
C ILE A 159 -7.28 10.86 -4.14
N VAL A 160 -8.11 9.90 -4.52
CA VAL A 160 -9.29 10.13 -5.35
C VAL A 160 -10.53 9.72 -4.58
N LEU A 161 -11.36 10.71 -4.24
CA LEU A 161 -12.70 10.47 -3.67
C LEU A 161 -13.77 10.66 -4.74
N VAL A 162 -14.84 9.88 -4.63
CA VAL A 162 -16.02 9.99 -5.47
C VAL A 162 -17.25 10.05 -4.58
N ARG A 163 -18.24 10.82 -4.99
CA ARG A 163 -19.50 10.91 -4.27
C ARG A 163 -20.30 9.63 -4.36
N ASP A 164 -21.00 9.32 -3.29
CA ASP A 164 -21.97 8.23 -3.26
C ASP A 164 -23.17 8.58 -2.37
N GLY A 165 -24.11 7.64 -2.24
CA GLY A 165 -25.30 7.77 -1.39
C GLY A 165 -25.10 7.30 0.05
N SER A 166 -23.85 7.14 0.51
CA SER A 166 -23.58 6.72 1.89
C SER A 166 -23.80 7.86 2.88
N VAL A 167 -23.73 7.57 4.19
CA VAL A 167 -23.92 8.56 5.27
C VAL A 167 -22.88 9.68 5.19
N GLN A 168 -21.64 9.37 4.82
CA GLN A 168 -20.59 10.37 4.64
C GLN A 168 -20.66 11.07 3.26
N GLY A 169 -21.40 10.49 2.30
CA GLY A 169 -21.62 11.02 0.96
C GLY A 169 -20.46 10.83 -0.03
N TRP A 170 -19.46 10.03 0.34
CA TRP A 170 -18.29 9.72 -0.49
C TRP A 170 -17.65 8.37 -0.13
N HIS A 171 -16.84 7.84 -1.05
CA HIS A 171 -15.89 6.75 -0.79
C HIS A 171 -14.57 6.99 -1.51
N PHE A 172 -13.53 6.27 -1.09
CA PHE A 172 -12.25 6.22 -1.80
C PHE A 172 -12.41 5.41 -3.09
N LEU A 173 -12.17 6.05 -4.23
CA LEU A 173 -12.07 5.33 -5.50
C LEU A 173 -10.70 4.65 -5.60
N LYS A 174 -9.63 5.43 -5.41
CA LYS A 174 -8.24 4.97 -5.47
C LYS A 174 -7.32 5.86 -4.64
N SER A 175 -6.22 5.28 -4.19
CA SER A 175 -5.07 5.96 -3.61
C SER A 175 -3.81 5.38 -4.24
N PHE A 176 -2.90 6.23 -4.71
CA PHE A 176 -1.65 5.80 -5.36
C PHE A 176 -0.56 6.84 -5.15
N LEU A 177 0.70 6.45 -5.34
CA LEU A 177 1.83 7.35 -5.13
C LEU A 177 2.15 8.10 -6.42
N VAL A 178 2.66 9.32 -6.25
CA VAL A 178 3.13 10.15 -7.35
C VAL A 178 4.62 10.42 -7.15
N ALA A 179 5.36 10.40 -8.26
CA ALA A 179 6.77 10.74 -8.33
C ALA A 179 6.96 12.24 -8.52
#